data_AF-A0A1M6YA06-F1
#
_entry.id   AF-A0A1M6YA06-F1
#
_cell.length_a   1.000
_cell.length_b   1.000
_cell.length_c   1.000
_cell.angle_alpha   90.00
_cell.angle_beta   90.00
_cell.angle_gamma   90.00
#
_symmetry.space_group_name_H-M   'P 1'
#
loop_
_entity.id
_entity.type
_entity.pdbx_description
1 polymer ?
#
loop_
_entity_poly.entity_id
_entity_poly.type
_entity_poly.pdbx_seq_one_letter_code
_entity_poly.pdbx_strand_id
1 'polypeptide(L)'
;MNTLTKFEQITGKAIGQYLQRALRFFQQDYPLLEAYYAGNLSSVKSDPFATLAALEAETQVYLTAFQTHGVQLNNSRWWFLLEEIEQIDSRLKTIRNISRWARSTRSNTAFNNQRAFDYVMPAGQTLERISRDMLKEALPEDSWAEIAIGNNIREEDYTPDGGVPLKLTQSAGPRTIQVSAVVDTMEGKRILGKDLHRALQFADNDLLTLTEEETVFQSVEILASLKVNDNPHAPNDGLQTAVIIGGNRASLNFPVISRQMTATFASDDTLKDFQINDIRVVNDTLRINYQVSTRLNETIEASITI
;
A
#
# COMPACT_ATOMS: atom_id res chain seq x y z
N MET A 1 0.09 47.82 -21.40
CA MET A 1 -0.48 47.29 -20.13
C MET A 1 -0.48 45.78 -20.21
N ASN A 2 0.22 45.13 -19.28
CA ASN A 2 0.34 43.68 -19.18
C ASN A 2 -1.04 43.06 -18.89
N THR A 3 -1.36 41.93 -19.54
CA THR A 3 -2.65 41.21 -19.40
C THR A 3 -2.96 40.91 -17.94
N LEU A 4 -1.93 40.60 -17.14
CA LEU A 4 -2.04 40.34 -15.70
C LEU A 4 -2.53 41.55 -14.90
N THR A 5 -2.02 42.74 -15.20
CA THR A 5 -2.41 43.98 -14.50
C THR A 5 -3.84 44.39 -14.85
N LYS A 6 -4.29 44.10 -16.08
CA LYS A 6 -5.68 44.32 -16.48
C LYS A 6 -6.64 43.32 -15.81
N PHE A 7 -6.22 42.07 -15.61
CA PHE A 7 -7.02 41.08 -14.89
C PHE A 7 -7.28 41.51 -13.45
N GLU A 8 -6.24 41.98 -12.77
CA GLU A 8 -6.32 42.49 -11.41
C GLU A 8 -7.22 43.72 -11.30
N GLN A 9 -7.20 44.62 -12.29
CA GLN A 9 -8.12 45.77 -12.34
C GLN A 9 -9.59 45.38 -12.50
N ILE A 10 -9.89 44.30 -13.23
CA ILE A 10 -11.26 43.84 -13.50
C ILE A 10 -11.81 43.02 -12.33
N THR A 11 -10.98 42.13 -11.77
CA THR A 11 -11.41 41.12 -10.77
C THR A 11 -11.02 41.48 -9.34
N GLY A 12 -10.12 42.44 -9.14
CA GLY A 12 -9.52 42.75 -7.84
C GLY A 12 -8.57 41.67 -7.32
N LYS A 13 -8.15 40.70 -8.15
CA LYS A 13 -7.32 39.57 -7.75
C LYS A 13 -5.94 39.61 -8.42
N ALA A 14 -4.88 39.53 -7.60
CA ALA A 14 -3.49 39.58 -8.04
C ALA A 14 -3.00 38.23 -8.61
N ILE A 15 -3.45 37.89 -9.82
CA ILE A 15 -3.13 36.63 -10.50
C ILE A 15 -1.62 36.42 -10.71
N GLY A 16 -0.84 37.50 -10.87
CA GLY A 16 0.61 37.40 -11.03
C GLY A 16 1.31 36.81 -9.81
N GLN A 17 0.85 37.14 -8.59
CA GLN A 17 1.41 36.58 -7.36
C GLN A 17 1.07 35.10 -7.20
N TYR A 18 -0.12 34.68 -7.65
CA TYR A 18 -0.52 33.28 -7.69
C TYR A 18 0.38 32.48 -8.64
N LEU A 19 0.58 32.94 -9.88
CA LEU A 19 1.45 32.27 -10.85
C LEU A 19 2.89 32.13 -10.35
N GLN A 20 3.41 33.15 -9.65
CA GLN A 20 4.74 33.06 -9.03
C GLN A 20 4.81 32.04 -7.89
N ARG A 21 3.77 31.93 -7.06
CA ARG A 21 3.69 30.92 -5.99
C ARG A 21 3.56 29.51 -6.57
N ALA A 22 2.73 29.33 -7.61
CA ALA A 22 2.62 28.06 -8.32
C ALA A 22 3.97 27.65 -8.93
N LEU A 23 4.68 28.57 -9.59
CA LEU A 23 6.02 28.31 -10.13
C LEU A 23 7.00 27.89 -9.03
N ARG A 24 7.02 28.62 -7.90
CA ARG A 24 7.88 28.27 -6.75
C ARG A 24 7.57 26.88 -6.21
N PHE A 25 6.30 26.53 -6.10
CA PHE A 25 5.88 25.21 -5.64
C PHE A 25 6.38 24.11 -6.58
N PHE A 26 6.19 24.24 -7.89
CA PHE A 26 6.68 23.25 -8.85
C PHE A 26 8.21 23.12 -8.88
N GLN A 27 8.96 24.18 -8.58
CA GLN A 27 10.42 24.17 -8.59
C GLN A 27 11.04 23.66 -7.28
N GLN A 28 10.43 23.96 -6.13
CA GLN A 28 11.04 23.74 -4.81
C GLN A 28 10.30 22.67 -4.00
N ASP A 29 8.97 22.76 -3.94
CA ASP A 29 8.15 21.94 -3.06
C ASP A 29 7.76 20.60 -3.71
N TYR A 30 7.51 20.57 -5.01
CA TYR A 30 7.17 19.34 -5.75
C TYR A 30 8.29 18.28 -5.70
N PRO A 31 9.58 18.59 -5.92
CA PRO A 31 10.65 17.61 -5.77
C PRO A 31 10.76 17.05 -4.34
N LEU A 32 10.42 17.84 -3.32
CA LEU A 32 10.42 17.39 -1.93
C LEU A 32 9.25 16.43 -1.65
N LEU A 33 8.08 16.69 -2.24
CA LEU A 33 6.93 15.77 -2.18
C LEU A 33 7.27 14.44 -2.86
N GLU A 34 7.86 14.47 -4.05
CA GLU A 34 8.29 13.28 -4.76
C GLU A 34 9.33 12.48 -3.96
N ALA A 35 10.35 13.15 -3.42
CA ALA A 35 11.37 12.51 -2.58
C ALA A 35 10.82 11.93 -1.28
N TYR A 36 9.82 12.58 -0.67
CA TYR A 36 9.11 12.07 0.51
C TYR A 36 8.36 10.76 0.19
N TYR A 37 7.58 10.76 -0.90
CA TYR A 37 6.84 9.58 -1.31
C TYR A 37 7.70 8.46 -1.92
N ALA A 38 8.90 8.79 -2.43
CA ALA A 38 9.91 7.82 -2.83
C ALA A 38 10.64 7.19 -1.62
N GLY A 39 10.38 7.65 -0.38
CA GLY A 39 11.02 7.14 0.83
C GLY A 39 12.43 7.66 1.08
N ASN A 40 12.88 8.67 0.33
CA ASN A 40 14.22 9.25 0.45
C ASN A 40 14.32 10.31 1.58
N LEU A 41 13.19 10.78 2.10
CA LEU A 41 13.12 11.78 3.17
C LEU A 41 12.18 11.32 4.28
N SER A 42 12.69 11.26 5.52
CA SER A 42 11.95 10.85 6.73
C SER A 42 11.15 11.99 7.38
N SER A 43 11.48 13.25 7.08
CA SER A 43 10.69 14.43 7.48
C SER A 43 10.90 15.58 6.50
N VAL A 44 9.84 16.32 6.18
CA VAL A 44 9.93 17.56 5.38
C VAL A 44 9.72 18.75 6.33
N LYS A 45 10.64 19.73 6.28
CA LYS A 45 10.69 20.88 7.21
C LYS A 45 9.70 22.00 6.87
N SER A 46 9.44 22.26 5.58
CA SER A 46 8.23 22.97 5.16
C SER A 46 7.09 21.97 5.11
N ASP A 47 5.83 22.40 5.19
CA ASP A 47 4.69 21.52 4.90
C ASP A 47 4.30 21.74 3.44
N PRO A 48 4.89 21.01 2.47
CA PRO A 48 4.56 21.20 1.06
C PRO A 48 3.12 20.76 0.80
N PHE A 49 2.53 19.95 1.69
CA PHE A 49 1.12 19.54 1.63
C PHE A 49 0.19 20.70 1.99
N ALA A 50 0.53 21.50 3.01
CA ALA A 50 -0.20 22.73 3.30
C ALA A 50 -0.11 23.72 2.12
N THR A 51 1.07 23.85 1.51
CA THR A 51 1.24 24.69 0.31
C THR A 51 0.41 24.17 -0.88
N LEU A 52 0.38 22.85 -1.11
CA LEU A 52 -0.45 22.23 -2.15
C LEU A 52 -1.94 22.52 -1.93
N ALA A 53 -2.44 22.28 -0.71
CA ALA A 53 -3.85 22.52 -0.37
C ALA A 53 -4.23 24.00 -0.48
N ALA A 54 -3.33 24.91 -0.08
CA ALA A 54 -3.52 26.35 -0.25
C ALA A 54 -3.58 26.75 -1.74
N LEU A 55 -2.70 26.19 -2.58
CA LEU A 55 -2.71 26.45 -4.02
C LEU A 55 -3.96 25.90 -4.70
N GLU A 56 -4.44 24.71 -4.33
CA GLU A 56 -5.72 24.16 -4.84
C GLU A 56 -6.89 25.10 -4.51
N ALA A 57 -7.00 25.52 -3.26
CA ALA A 57 -8.05 26.44 -2.83
C ALA A 57 -7.98 27.78 -3.57
N GLU A 58 -6.78 28.34 -3.75
CA GLU A 58 -6.59 29.58 -4.50
C GLU A 58 -6.92 29.42 -5.99
N THR A 59 -6.57 28.29 -6.60
CA THR A 59 -6.86 27.99 -8.01
C THR A 59 -8.36 28.05 -8.28
N GLN A 60 -9.16 27.47 -7.38
CA GLN A 60 -10.62 27.50 -7.48
C GLN A 60 -11.19 28.93 -7.38
N VAL A 61 -10.57 29.80 -6.58
CA VAL A 61 -10.96 31.23 -6.49
C VAL A 61 -10.75 31.92 -7.84
N TYR A 62 -9.64 31.65 -8.54
CA TYR A 62 -9.38 32.23 -9.85
C TYR A 62 -10.34 31.69 -10.92
N LEU A 63 -10.57 30.37 -10.98
CA LEU A 63 -11.54 29.78 -11.90
C LEU A 63 -12.95 30.36 -11.70
N THR A 64 -13.36 30.55 -10.44
CA THR A 64 -14.65 31.19 -10.12
C THR A 64 -14.68 32.66 -10.55
N ALA A 65 -13.56 33.39 -10.45
CA ALA A 65 -13.46 34.77 -10.91
C ALA A 65 -13.60 34.88 -12.45
N PHE A 66 -13.05 33.92 -13.20
CA PHE A 66 -13.25 33.84 -14.66
C PHE A 66 -14.71 33.58 -15.02
N GLN A 67 -15.40 32.70 -14.30
CA GLN A 67 -16.83 32.44 -14.51
C GLN A 67 -17.68 33.69 -14.19
N THR A 68 -17.39 34.37 -13.08
CA THR A 68 -18.16 35.54 -12.61
C THR A 68 -17.96 36.76 -13.52
N HIS A 69 -16.73 37.02 -13.96
CA HIS A 69 -16.39 38.19 -14.78
C HIS A 69 -16.34 37.89 -16.28
N GLY A 70 -16.80 36.72 -16.73
CA GLY A 70 -16.68 36.27 -18.12
C GLY A 70 -17.21 37.28 -19.16
N VAL A 71 -18.27 38.02 -18.85
CA VAL A 71 -18.85 39.05 -19.73
C VAL A 71 -17.89 40.24 -19.95
N GLN A 72 -17.08 40.59 -18.94
CA GLN A 72 -16.09 41.67 -19.01
C GLN A 72 -14.78 41.21 -19.68
N LEU A 73 -14.54 39.90 -19.74
CA LEU A 73 -13.35 39.27 -20.31
C LEU A 73 -13.54 38.95 -21.80
N ASN A 74 -13.71 39.98 -22.62
CA ASN A 74 -14.08 39.87 -24.04
C ASN A 74 -12.91 39.64 -25.04
N ASN A 75 -11.69 39.46 -24.55
CA ASN A 75 -10.48 39.33 -25.37
C ASN A 75 -9.94 37.88 -25.38
N SER A 76 -9.44 37.40 -26.52
CA SER A 76 -8.79 36.08 -26.65
C SER A 76 -7.61 35.87 -25.71
N ARG A 77 -6.96 36.94 -25.25
CA ARG A 77 -5.89 36.86 -24.25
C ARG A 77 -6.32 36.27 -22.91
N TRP A 78 -7.60 36.38 -22.57
CA TRP A 78 -8.15 35.79 -21.34
C TRP A 78 -8.31 34.28 -21.43
N TRP A 79 -8.55 33.75 -22.63
CA TRP A 79 -8.60 32.31 -22.88
C TRP A 79 -7.26 31.65 -22.61
N PHE A 80 -6.16 32.24 -23.08
CA PHE A 80 -4.82 31.73 -22.77
C PHE A 80 -4.54 31.74 -21.26
N LEU A 81 -4.98 32.78 -20.55
CA LEU A 81 -4.77 32.87 -19.10
C LEU A 81 -5.61 31.86 -18.33
N LEU A 82 -6.84 31.59 -18.80
CA LEU A 82 -7.70 30.55 -18.24
C LEU A 82 -7.11 29.16 -18.46
N GLU A 83 -6.63 28.88 -19.68
CA GLU A 83 -6.01 27.60 -20.03
C GLU A 83 -4.80 27.31 -19.13
N GLU A 84 -3.93 28.30 -18.89
CA GLU A 84 -2.80 28.14 -17.97
C GLU A 84 -3.24 27.79 -16.54
N ILE A 85 -4.32 28.40 -16.05
CA ILE A 85 -4.85 28.09 -14.71
C ILE A 85 -5.47 26.69 -14.66
N GLU A 86 -6.20 26.28 -15.71
CA GLU A 86 -6.76 24.93 -15.82
C GLU A 86 -5.65 23.86 -15.91
N GLN A 87 -4.55 24.15 -16.62
CA GLN A 87 -3.38 23.29 -16.64
C GLN A 87 -2.74 23.19 -15.25
N ILE A 88 -2.61 24.29 -14.51
CA ILE A 88 -2.12 24.27 -13.12
C ILE A 88 -3.05 23.43 -12.23
N ASP A 89 -4.38 23.63 -12.32
CA ASP A 89 -5.37 22.84 -11.56
C ASP A 89 -5.23 21.34 -11.82
N SER A 90 -5.17 20.94 -13.09
CA SER A 90 -4.98 19.55 -13.49
C SER A 90 -3.69 18.95 -12.92
N ARG A 91 -2.59 19.72 -12.96
CA ARG A 91 -1.30 19.29 -12.38
C ARG A 91 -1.34 19.20 -10.86
N LEU A 92 -2.01 20.12 -10.16
CA LEU A 92 -2.15 20.06 -8.70
C LEU A 92 -2.98 18.84 -8.27
N LYS A 93 -4.13 18.61 -8.93
CA LYS A 93 -4.95 17.40 -8.73
C LYS A 93 -4.19 16.12 -9.05
N THR A 94 -3.31 16.19 -10.04
CA THR A 94 -2.40 15.09 -10.34
C THR A 94 -1.49 14.88 -9.13
N ILE A 95 -0.71 15.87 -8.71
CA ILE A 95 0.21 15.79 -7.56
C ILE A 95 -0.48 15.32 -6.28
N ARG A 96 -1.74 15.68 -6.02
CA ARG A 96 -2.51 15.17 -4.88
C ARG A 96 -2.62 13.64 -4.86
N ASN A 97 -2.67 12.99 -6.01
CA ASN A 97 -2.71 11.53 -6.15
C ASN A 97 -1.31 10.89 -6.17
N ILE A 98 -0.23 11.64 -5.94
CA ILE A 98 1.13 11.10 -5.96
C ILE A 98 1.35 9.98 -4.94
N SER A 99 0.66 10.01 -3.79
CA SER A 99 0.70 8.93 -2.80
C SER A 99 0.18 7.60 -3.36
N ARG A 100 -0.82 7.65 -4.24
CA ARG A 100 -1.37 6.46 -4.92
C ARG A 100 -0.40 5.94 -5.97
N TRP A 101 0.22 6.81 -6.75
CA TRP A 101 1.20 6.38 -7.77
C TRP A 101 2.52 5.89 -7.17
N ALA A 102 2.97 6.55 -6.11
CA ALA A 102 4.15 6.15 -5.35
C ALA A 102 3.88 4.98 -4.39
N ARG A 103 2.61 4.54 -4.27
CA ARG A 103 2.17 3.46 -3.37
C ARG A 103 2.68 3.63 -1.94
N SER A 104 2.76 4.87 -1.48
CA SER A 104 3.35 5.21 -0.19
C SER A 104 2.42 6.10 0.62
N THR A 105 2.40 5.83 1.91
CA THR A 105 1.52 6.47 2.87
C THR A 105 2.29 7.50 3.65
N ARG A 106 1.63 8.62 3.97
CA ARG A 106 2.13 9.55 4.98
C ARG A 106 1.97 8.89 6.35
N SER A 107 2.86 7.98 6.71
CA SER A 107 2.90 7.49 8.08
C SER A 107 3.36 8.66 8.96
N ASN A 108 2.56 9.01 9.98
CA ASN A 108 2.92 10.03 10.97
C ASN A 108 4.05 9.58 11.92
N THR A 109 4.77 8.55 11.52
CA THR A 109 5.90 7.92 12.19
C THR A 109 6.82 7.54 11.07
N ALA A 110 8.06 8.04 11.12
CA ALA A 110 9.13 7.69 10.20
C ALA A 110 9.00 6.23 9.76
N PHE A 111 8.94 6.00 8.45
CA PHE A 111 8.94 4.66 7.87
C PHE A 111 10.08 3.86 8.51
N ASN A 112 9.75 3.02 9.49
CA ASN A 112 10.74 2.21 10.17
C ASN A 112 10.66 0.81 9.57
N ASN A 113 11.47 0.57 8.55
CA ASN A 113 11.62 -0.73 7.88
C ASN A 113 12.48 -1.70 8.71
N GLN A 114 12.51 -1.50 10.03
CA GLN A 114 13.27 -2.32 10.94
C GLN A 114 12.35 -3.34 11.60
N ARG A 115 12.69 -4.63 11.47
CA ARG A 115 12.07 -5.69 12.25
C ARG A 115 12.83 -5.87 13.55
N ALA A 116 12.15 -5.64 14.67
CA ALA A 116 12.64 -6.03 15.99
C ALA A 116 12.31 -7.51 16.24
N PHE A 117 13.29 -8.28 16.71
CA PHE A 117 13.08 -9.64 17.21
C PHE A 117 13.91 -9.88 18.46
N ASP A 118 13.41 -10.74 19.34
CA ASP A 118 14.10 -11.13 20.55
C ASP A 118 15.11 -12.24 20.23
N TYR A 119 16.36 -12.03 20.62
CA TYR A 119 17.47 -12.95 20.42
C TYR A 119 18.21 -13.16 21.74
N VAL A 120 18.33 -14.41 22.18
CA VAL A 120 19.11 -14.73 23.38
C VAL A 120 20.54 -15.06 22.96
N MET A 121 21.49 -14.25 23.42
CA MET A 121 22.91 -14.42 23.10
C MET A 121 23.46 -15.72 23.72
N PRO A 122 23.96 -16.70 22.94
CA PRO A 122 24.65 -17.87 23.46
C PRO A 122 26.04 -17.52 24.01
N ALA A 123 26.57 -18.37 24.90
CA ALA A 123 27.91 -18.21 25.46
C ALA A 123 28.99 -18.14 24.37
N GLY A 124 29.94 -17.22 24.51
CA GLY A 124 31.04 -17.01 23.57
C GLY A 124 30.68 -16.27 22.27
N GLN A 125 29.48 -15.68 22.17
CA GLN A 125 29.12 -14.77 21.09
C GLN A 125 29.32 -13.30 21.52
N THR A 126 29.77 -12.45 20.59
CA THR A 126 30.02 -11.02 20.83
C THR A 126 29.04 -10.15 20.04
N LEU A 127 28.79 -8.91 20.48
CA LEU A 127 27.87 -7.98 19.80
C LEU A 127 28.34 -7.63 18.38
N GLU A 128 29.65 -7.55 18.16
CA GLU A 128 30.28 -7.33 16.84
C GLU A 128 30.02 -8.51 15.92
N ARG A 129 30.02 -9.74 16.47
CA ARG A 129 29.69 -10.95 15.72
C ARG A 129 28.20 -11.05 15.44
N ILE A 130 27.34 -10.59 16.34
CA ILE A 130 25.89 -10.47 16.11
C ILE A 130 25.61 -9.44 15.00
N SER A 131 26.26 -8.27 15.03
CA SER A 131 26.17 -7.26 13.98
C SER A 131 26.63 -7.80 12.62
N ARG A 132 27.75 -8.52 12.59
CA ARG A 132 28.32 -9.12 11.37
C ARG A 132 27.49 -10.27 10.80
N ASP A 133 27.18 -11.26 11.62
CA ASP A 133 26.62 -12.53 11.17
C ASP A 133 25.08 -12.50 11.07
N MET A 134 24.41 -11.76 11.97
CA MET A 134 22.94 -11.70 12.04
C MET A 134 22.36 -10.44 11.40
N LEU A 135 22.91 -9.26 11.70
CA LEU A 135 22.40 -8.00 11.14
C LEU A 135 22.98 -7.68 9.77
N LYS A 136 24.12 -8.28 9.40
CA LYS A 136 24.84 -8.09 8.13
C LYS A 136 25.15 -6.62 7.86
N GLU A 137 25.51 -5.88 8.91
CA GLU A 137 25.82 -4.46 8.80
C GLU A 137 27.17 -4.25 8.09
N ALA A 138 27.28 -3.14 7.36
CA ALA A 138 28.46 -2.86 6.54
C ALA A 138 29.72 -2.56 7.37
N LEU A 139 29.55 -2.09 8.62
CA LEU A 139 30.64 -1.75 9.56
C LEU A 139 30.39 -2.37 10.95
N PRO A 140 30.60 -3.68 11.10
CA PRO A 140 30.27 -4.38 12.36
C PRO A 140 31.04 -3.90 13.60
N GLU A 141 32.20 -3.29 13.40
CA GLU A 141 33.08 -2.80 14.47
C GLU A 141 32.61 -1.46 15.08
N ASP A 142 31.71 -0.74 14.39
CA ASP A 142 31.16 0.53 14.87
C ASP A 142 29.67 0.40 15.24
N SER A 143 28.91 -0.44 14.52
CA SER A 143 27.46 -0.59 14.70
C SER A 143 27.04 -1.38 15.94
N TRP A 144 27.95 -2.17 16.55
CA TRP A 144 27.64 -2.90 17.79
C TRP A 144 27.27 -1.97 18.96
N ALA A 145 27.80 -0.74 18.97
CA ALA A 145 27.49 0.25 19.99
C ALA A 145 26.01 0.66 19.97
N GLU A 146 25.39 0.69 18.79
CA GLU A 146 23.97 0.99 18.64
C GLU A 146 23.09 -0.13 19.21
N ILE A 147 23.53 -1.39 19.08
CA ILE A 147 22.87 -2.55 19.69
C ILE A 147 22.93 -2.46 21.22
N ALA A 148 24.11 -2.09 21.76
CA ALA A 148 24.31 -1.93 23.20
C ALA A 148 23.45 -0.81 23.79
N ILE A 149 23.44 0.36 23.14
CA ILE A 149 22.60 1.50 23.54
C ILE A 149 21.11 1.15 23.44
N GLY A 150 20.69 0.53 22.34
CA GLY A 150 19.29 0.16 22.12
C GLY A 150 18.75 -0.87 23.11
N ASN A 151 19.62 -1.70 23.67
CA ASN A 151 19.28 -2.71 24.67
C ASN A 151 19.66 -2.30 26.11
N ASN A 152 20.15 -1.08 26.30
CA ASN A 152 20.61 -0.55 27.58
C ASN A 152 21.62 -1.48 28.29
N ILE A 153 22.52 -2.08 27.51
CA ILE A 153 23.57 -2.97 28.02
C ILE A 153 24.72 -2.09 28.50
N ARG A 154 25.09 -2.24 29.77
CA ARG A 154 26.29 -1.63 30.32
C ARG A 154 27.48 -2.53 30.07
N GLU A 155 28.69 -1.98 30.02
CA GLU A 155 29.92 -2.75 29.81
C GLU A 155 30.09 -3.87 30.85
N GLU A 156 29.62 -3.65 32.08
CA GLU A 156 29.63 -4.65 33.15
C GLU A 156 28.66 -5.81 32.95
N ASP A 157 27.59 -5.61 32.18
CA ASP A 157 26.57 -6.63 31.87
C ASP A 157 26.99 -7.48 30.65
N TYR A 158 28.10 -7.11 30.00
CA TYR A 158 28.63 -7.78 28.81
C TYR A 158 29.60 -8.91 29.20
N THR A 159 29.05 -10.06 29.58
CA THR A 159 29.83 -11.23 30.02
C THR A 159 29.92 -12.32 28.94
N PRO A 160 31.06 -13.04 28.83
CA PRO A 160 31.23 -14.17 27.90
C PRO A 160 30.27 -15.36 28.12
N ASP A 161 29.62 -15.40 29.29
CA ASP A 161 28.75 -16.50 29.73
C ASP A 161 27.41 -16.58 28.99
N GLY A 162 27.04 -15.55 28.21
CA GLY A 162 25.80 -15.50 27.44
C GLY A 162 24.53 -15.39 28.30
N GLY A 163 23.37 -15.65 27.70
CA GLY A 163 22.06 -15.64 28.38
C GLY A 163 21.35 -14.30 28.41
N VAL A 164 21.92 -13.24 27.82
CA VAL A 164 21.30 -11.91 27.75
C VAL A 164 20.25 -11.89 26.62
N PRO A 165 18.97 -11.58 26.92
CA PRO A 165 17.97 -11.35 25.90
C PRO A 165 18.19 -9.98 25.25
N LEU A 166 18.38 -9.98 23.94
CA LEU A 166 18.61 -8.80 23.12
C LEU A 166 17.40 -8.56 22.20
N LYS A 167 16.95 -7.32 22.13
CA LYS A 167 16.08 -6.84 21.06
C LYS A 167 16.95 -6.38 19.91
N LEU A 168 17.04 -7.21 18.88
CA LEU A 168 17.80 -6.90 17.68
C LEU A 168 16.88 -6.29 16.64
N THR A 169 17.36 -5.22 16.03
CA THR A 169 16.60 -4.43 15.06
C THR A 169 17.27 -4.59 13.71
N GLN A 170 16.75 -5.48 12.87
CA GLN A 170 17.28 -5.65 11.52
C GLN A 170 16.58 -4.70 10.57
N SER A 171 17.35 -3.81 9.94
CA SER A 171 16.89 -3.11 8.74
C SER A 171 16.62 -4.17 7.67
N ALA A 172 15.35 -4.50 7.46
CA ALA A 172 15.01 -5.27 6.28
C ALA A 172 15.39 -4.35 5.11
N GLY A 173 16.40 -4.69 4.30
CA GLY A 173 16.59 -3.99 3.01
C GLY A 173 15.23 -3.91 2.31
N PRO A 174 14.91 -2.83 1.58
CA PRO A 174 13.55 -2.43 1.22
C PRO A 174 12.74 -3.64 0.82
N ARG A 175 12.00 -4.21 1.78
CA ARG A 175 10.99 -5.20 1.47
C ARG A 175 9.84 -4.33 1.08
N THR A 176 9.91 -3.87 -0.15
CA THR A 176 8.74 -3.46 -0.89
C THR A 176 7.77 -4.62 -0.68
N ILE A 177 6.78 -4.41 0.16
CA ILE A 177 5.57 -5.24 0.14
C ILE A 177 5.00 -4.92 -1.24
N GLN A 178 5.49 -5.64 -2.26
CA GLN A 178 4.95 -5.55 -3.60
C GLN A 178 3.68 -6.39 -3.58
N VAL A 179 2.64 -5.87 -2.93
CA VAL A 179 1.30 -6.20 -3.38
C VAL A 179 1.18 -5.50 -4.73
N SER A 180 1.43 -6.28 -5.78
CA SER A 180 1.51 -5.77 -7.15
C SER A 180 0.14 -5.26 -7.62
N ALA A 181 -0.92 -5.90 -7.11
CA ALA A 181 -2.31 -5.76 -7.54
C ALA A 181 -3.10 -4.59 -6.90
N VAL A 182 -2.63 -3.96 -5.82
CA VAL A 182 -3.40 -2.90 -5.13
C VAL A 182 -3.06 -1.52 -5.68
N VAL A 183 -4.10 -0.78 -6.10
CA VAL A 183 -4.04 0.60 -6.60
C VAL A 183 -4.51 1.57 -5.51
N ASP A 184 -4.00 1.42 -4.29
CA ASP A 184 -4.28 2.34 -3.19
C ASP A 184 -3.06 2.50 -2.27
N THR A 185 -3.12 3.53 -1.43
CA THR A 185 -2.19 3.79 -0.34
C THR A 185 -2.25 2.66 0.69
N MET A 186 -1.12 1.99 0.91
CA MET A 186 -0.98 0.80 1.76
C MET A 186 -1.00 1.14 3.26
N GLU A 187 -2.11 1.71 3.76
CA GLU A 187 -2.28 2.10 5.17
C GLU A 187 -3.41 1.31 5.84
N GLY A 188 -3.09 0.63 6.95
CA GLY A 188 -4.06 -0.10 7.74
C GLY A 188 -4.88 -1.10 6.91
N LYS A 189 -6.21 -1.03 7.01
CA LYS A 189 -7.13 -1.93 6.30
C LYS A 189 -7.10 -1.79 4.77
N ARG A 190 -6.59 -0.67 4.23
CA ARG A 190 -6.48 -0.45 2.78
C ARG A 190 -5.48 -1.38 2.08
N ILE A 191 -4.61 -2.05 2.85
CA ILE A 191 -3.72 -3.09 2.36
C ILE A 191 -4.50 -4.25 1.71
N LEU A 192 -5.74 -4.48 2.16
CA LEU A 192 -6.62 -5.52 1.63
C LEU A 192 -7.22 -5.16 0.25
N GLY A 193 -7.08 -3.90 -0.18
CA GLY A 193 -7.60 -3.41 -1.45
C GLY A 193 -9.09 -3.11 -1.42
N LYS A 194 -9.59 -2.59 -2.54
CA LYS A 194 -11.01 -2.41 -2.82
C LYS A 194 -11.31 -3.06 -4.16
N ASP A 195 -12.44 -3.73 -4.25
CA ASP A 195 -12.86 -4.41 -5.47
C ASP A 195 -14.33 -4.13 -5.80
N LEU A 196 -14.75 -4.53 -6.99
CA LEU A 196 -16.14 -4.52 -7.41
C LEU A 196 -16.87 -5.76 -6.88
N HIS A 197 -18.18 -5.62 -6.66
CA HIS A 197 -18.99 -6.78 -6.32
C HIS A 197 -19.01 -7.81 -7.47
N ARG A 198 -18.90 -9.11 -7.16
CA ARG A 198 -18.78 -10.22 -8.14
C ARG A 198 -19.84 -10.19 -9.24
N ALA A 199 -21.05 -9.79 -8.86
CA ALA A 199 -22.13 -9.52 -9.79
C ALA A 199 -22.16 -8.02 -10.02
N LEU A 200 -22.06 -7.61 -11.28
CA LEU A 200 -22.16 -6.20 -11.68
C LEU A 200 -23.52 -5.66 -11.23
N GLN A 201 -23.48 -4.81 -10.22
CA GLN A 201 -24.63 -4.14 -9.63
C GLN A 201 -24.36 -2.65 -9.58
N PHE A 202 -25.43 -1.86 -9.62
CA PHE A 202 -25.36 -0.42 -9.48
C PHE A 202 -25.98 -0.01 -8.16
N ALA A 203 -25.31 0.89 -7.45
CA ALA A 203 -25.80 1.56 -6.25
C ALA A 203 -25.57 3.07 -6.42
N ASP A 204 -26.60 3.88 -6.15
CA ASP A 204 -26.52 5.35 -6.23
C ASP A 204 -25.98 5.92 -7.55
N ASN A 205 -26.41 5.35 -8.68
CA ASN A 205 -25.95 5.68 -10.05
C ASN A 205 -24.45 5.41 -10.32
N ASP A 206 -23.78 4.62 -9.49
CA ASP A 206 -22.42 4.14 -9.71
C ASP A 206 -22.33 2.61 -9.55
N LEU A 207 -21.19 2.03 -9.91
CA LEU A 207 -20.92 0.61 -9.71
C LEU A 207 -20.80 0.30 -8.21
N LEU A 208 -21.41 -0.81 -7.78
CA LEU A 208 -21.31 -1.28 -6.41
C LEU A 208 -19.86 -1.73 -6.12
N THR A 209 -19.17 -0.93 -5.32
CA THR A 209 -17.84 -1.25 -4.78
C THR A 209 -17.94 -1.92 -3.42
N LEU A 210 -17.07 -2.87 -3.16
CA LEU A 210 -16.93 -3.52 -1.87
C LEU A 210 -16.03 -2.74 -0.93
N THR A 211 -16.26 -2.89 0.37
CA THR A 211 -15.31 -2.48 1.40
C THR A 211 -14.08 -3.38 1.43
N GLU A 212 -13.04 -2.94 2.14
CA GLU A 212 -11.77 -3.64 2.23
C GLU A 212 -11.91 -5.06 2.82
N GLU A 213 -12.82 -5.24 3.79
CA GLU A 213 -13.09 -6.54 4.40
C GLU A 213 -13.92 -7.44 3.48
N GLU A 214 -14.98 -6.90 2.89
CA GLU A 214 -15.85 -7.63 1.95
C GLU A 214 -15.09 -8.10 0.71
N THR A 215 -14.10 -7.31 0.26
CA THR A 215 -13.20 -7.67 -0.84
C THR A 215 -12.44 -8.95 -0.52
N VAL A 216 -11.87 -9.08 0.69
CA VAL A 216 -11.16 -10.30 1.10
C VAL A 216 -12.09 -11.50 1.17
N PHE A 217 -13.29 -11.34 1.74
CA PHE A 217 -14.26 -12.43 1.80
C PHE A 217 -14.66 -12.90 0.41
N GLN A 218 -14.91 -11.96 -0.52
CA GLN A 218 -15.21 -12.28 -1.90
C GLN A 218 -14.03 -12.99 -2.59
N SER A 219 -12.79 -12.50 -2.43
CA SER A 219 -11.60 -13.14 -3.01
C SER A 219 -11.42 -14.56 -2.49
N VAL A 220 -11.55 -14.78 -1.18
CA VAL A 220 -11.46 -16.10 -0.56
C VAL A 220 -12.52 -17.05 -1.10
N GLU A 221 -13.77 -16.57 -1.28
CA GLU A 221 -14.86 -17.37 -1.83
C GLU A 221 -14.62 -17.73 -3.31
N ILE A 222 -14.19 -16.76 -4.12
CA ILE A 222 -13.85 -16.97 -5.53
C ILE A 222 -12.73 -18.01 -5.65
N LEU A 223 -11.61 -17.82 -4.94
CA LEU A 223 -10.48 -18.73 -4.98
C LEU A 223 -10.81 -20.14 -4.48
N ALA A 224 -11.64 -20.25 -3.44
CA ALA A 224 -12.10 -21.56 -2.95
C ALA A 224 -12.96 -22.29 -3.99
N SER A 225 -13.79 -21.56 -4.76
CA SER A 225 -14.73 -22.11 -5.74
C SER A 225 -14.12 -22.35 -7.14
N LEU A 226 -12.91 -21.86 -7.38
CA LEU A 226 -12.25 -21.90 -8.69
C LEU A 226 -11.95 -23.34 -9.11
N LYS A 227 -12.25 -23.68 -10.37
CA LYS A 227 -11.89 -24.96 -11.00
C LYS A 227 -10.80 -24.78 -12.04
N VAL A 228 -10.05 -25.85 -12.26
CA VAL A 228 -9.03 -25.88 -13.33
C VAL A 228 -9.67 -25.55 -14.68
N ASN A 229 -9.04 -24.61 -15.40
CA ASN A 229 -9.47 -23.95 -16.64
C ASN A 229 -10.56 -22.86 -16.51
N ASP A 230 -11.01 -22.48 -15.32
CA ASP A 230 -11.94 -21.35 -15.17
C ASP A 230 -11.26 -20.01 -15.48
N ASN A 231 -9.96 -19.88 -15.18
CA ASN A 231 -9.16 -18.72 -15.53
C ASN A 231 -8.32 -18.98 -16.80
N PRO A 232 -8.59 -18.28 -17.93
CA PRO A 232 -7.84 -18.49 -19.17
C PRO A 232 -6.37 -18.05 -19.08
N HIS A 233 -6.03 -17.12 -18.16
CA HIS A 233 -4.66 -16.66 -17.96
C HIS A 233 -3.84 -17.59 -17.06
N ALA A 234 -4.51 -18.32 -16.16
CA ALA A 234 -3.90 -19.30 -15.28
C ALA A 234 -4.75 -20.58 -15.27
N PRO A 235 -4.66 -21.41 -16.33
CA PRO A 235 -5.54 -22.57 -16.50
C PRO A 235 -5.34 -23.65 -15.43
N ASN A 236 -4.19 -23.64 -14.76
CA ASN A 236 -3.83 -24.62 -13.75
C ASN A 236 -4.37 -24.28 -12.35
N ASP A 237 -4.91 -23.07 -12.17
CA ASP A 237 -5.42 -22.62 -10.88
C ASP A 237 -6.80 -23.23 -10.60
N GLY A 238 -7.11 -23.43 -9.33
CA GLY A 238 -8.35 -24.04 -8.88
C GLY A 238 -8.26 -25.56 -8.66
N LEU A 239 -9.37 -26.15 -8.25
CA LEU A 239 -9.45 -27.58 -7.97
C LEU A 239 -9.78 -28.38 -9.23
N GLN A 240 -9.12 -29.53 -9.41
CA GLN A 240 -9.42 -30.41 -10.55
C GLN A 240 -10.78 -31.09 -10.35
N THR A 241 -11.74 -30.79 -11.23
CA THR A 241 -13.10 -31.37 -11.20
C THR A 241 -13.09 -32.91 -11.22
N ALA A 242 -12.12 -33.53 -11.89
CA ALA A 242 -11.94 -34.99 -11.95
C ALA A 242 -11.56 -35.63 -10.60
N VAL A 243 -11.04 -34.85 -9.66
CA VAL A 243 -10.73 -35.31 -8.28
C VAL A 243 -11.99 -35.37 -7.42
N ILE A 244 -13.06 -34.66 -7.81
CA ILE A 244 -14.28 -34.47 -7.00
C ILE A 244 -15.48 -35.24 -7.58
N ILE A 245 -15.67 -35.22 -8.91
CA ILE A 245 -16.88 -35.72 -9.55
C ILE A 245 -16.59 -37.05 -10.25
N GLY A 246 -17.18 -38.14 -9.74
CA GLY A 246 -17.15 -39.47 -10.36
C GLY A 246 -16.06 -40.43 -9.86
N GLY A 247 -15.26 -40.02 -8.86
CA GLY A 247 -14.28 -40.89 -8.19
C GLY A 247 -14.90 -41.77 -7.10
N ASN A 248 -14.28 -42.92 -6.80
CA ASN A 248 -14.65 -43.72 -5.64
C ASN A 248 -14.28 -42.94 -4.36
N ARG A 249 -15.07 -43.01 -3.29
CA ARG A 249 -14.78 -42.32 -2.01
C ARG A 249 -13.40 -42.72 -1.44
N ALA A 250 -12.89 -43.90 -1.82
CA ALA A 250 -11.56 -44.40 -1.47
C ALA A 250 -10.40 -43.82 -2.32
N SER A 251 -10.68 -43.11 -3.41
CA SER A 251 -9.68 -42.50 -4.32
C SER A 251 -9.51 -40.99 -4.15
N LEU A 252 -10.10 -40.38 -3.11
CA LEU A 252 -9.87 -38.98 -2.77
C LEU A 252 -8.42 -38.76 -2.35
N ASN A 253 -7.66 -38.06 -3.18
CA ASN A 253 -6.25 -37.77 -2.91
C ASN A 253 -6.12 -36.45 -2.15
N PHE A 254 -6.29 -36.49 -0.83
CA PHE A 254 -6.22 -35.32 0.05
C PHE A 254 -4.94 -34.49 -0.11
N PRO A 255 -3.74 -35.09 -0.26
CA PRO A 255 -2.52 -34.33 -0.57
C PRO A 255 -2.60 -33.50 -1.85
N VAL A 256 -3.30 -33.99 -2.88
CA VAL A 256 -3.47 -33.26 -4.14
C VAL A 256 -4.41 -32.08 -3.97
N ILE A 257 -5.54 -32.27 -3.27
CA ILE A 257 -6.50 -31.21 -2.93
C ILE A 257 -5.81 -30.11 -2.14
N SER A 258 -5.08 -30.49 -1.08
CA SER A 258 -4.34 -29.55 -0.24
C SER A 258 -3.33 -28.73 -1.05
N ARG A 259 -2.50 -29.38 -1.87
CA ARG A 259 -1.52 -28.70 -2.71
C ARG A 259 -2.16 -27.76 -3.74
N GLN A 260 -3.26 -28.17 -4.38
CA GLN A 260 -3.96 -27.36 -5.38
C GLN A 260 -4.60 -26.11 -4.75
N MET A 261 -5.27 -26.27 -3.61
CA MET A 261 -5.83 -25.14 -2.89
C MET A 261 -4.73 -24.19 -2.41
N THR A 262 -3.65 -24.69 -1.78
CA THR A 262 -2.54 -23.83 -1.36
C THR A 262 -1.92 -23.07 -2.54
N ALA A 263 -1.74 -23.71 -3.70
CA ALA A 263 -1.23 -23.04 -4.90
C ALA A 263 -2.18 -21.94 -5.41
N THR A 264 -3.49 -22.20 -5.41
CA THR A 264 -4.53 -21.25 -5.83
C THR A 264 -4.60 -20.05 -4.88
N PHE A 265 -4.55 -20.28 -3.56
CA PHE A 265 -4.55 -19.19 -2.58
C PHE A 265 -3.24 -18.39 -2.58
N ALA A 266 -2.13 -19.00 -3.02
CA ALA A 266 -0.85 -18.32 -3.18
C ALA A 266 -0.79 -17.37 -4.39
N SER A 267 -1.78 -17.42 -5.30
CA SER A 267 -1.84 -16.48 -6.43
C SER A 267 -2.27 -15.07 -5.99
N ASP A 268 -2.85 -14.91 -4.81
CA ASP A 268 -3.31 -13.64 -4.27
C ASP A 268 -2.31 -13.08 -3.24
N ASP A 269 -1.71 -11.94 -3.58
CA ASP A 269 -0.70 -11.26 -2.76
C ASP A 269 -1.26 -10.74 -1.41
N THR A 270 -2.58 -10.51 -1.30
CA THR A 270 -3.25 -9.99 -0.10
C THR A 270 -3.42 -11.04 1.01
N LEU A 271 -3.24 -12.31 0.65
CA LEU A 271 -3.30 -13.45 1.55
C LEU A 271 -1.87 -13.88 1.93
N LYS A 272 -1.71 -14.37 3.16
CA LYS A 272 -0.40 -14.72 3.74
C LYS A 272 -0.23 -16.22 3.93
N ASP A 273 -1.27 -16.88 4.43
CA ASP A 273 -1.23 -18.31 4.71
C ASP A 273 -2.61 -18.95 4.49
N PHE A 274 -2.62 -20.20 4.04
CA PHE A 274 -3.82 -20.99 3.81
C PHE A 274 -3.62 -22.38 4.44
N GLN A 275 -4.53 -22.77 5.35
CA GLN A 275 -4.49 -24.06 6.01
C GLN A 275 -5.85 -24.74 5.96
N ILE A 276 -5.84 -26.04 5.70
CA ILE A 276 -7.05 -26.86 5.74
C ILE A 276 -7.17 -27.45 7.14
N ASN A 277 -8.27 -27.13 7.82
CA ASN A 277 -8.55 -27.60 9.17
C ASN A 277 -9.16 -29.00 9.16
N ASP A 278 -10.08 -29.25 8.23
CA ASP A 278 -10.84 -30.50 8.18
C ASP A 278 -11.43 -30.74 6.79
N ILE A 279 -11.50 -32.01 6.38
CA ILE A 279 -12.15 -32.44 5.15
C ILE A 279 -13.09 -33.59 5.48
N ARG A 280 -14.40 -33.38 5.26
CA ARG A 280 -15.43 -34.39 5.53
C ARG A 280 -16.27 -34.64 4.30
N VAL A 281 -16.66 -35.90 4.10
CA VAL A 281 -17.69 -36.25 3.11
C VAL A 281 -19.02 -36.37 3.84
N VAL A 282 -20.01 -35.55 3.47
CA VAL A 282 -21.36 -35.57 4.03
C VAL A 282 -22.35 -35.73 2.89
N ASN A 283 -23.13 -36.81 2.88
CA ASN A 283 -24.19 -37.06 1.89
C ASN A 283 -23.72 -36.87 0.43
N ASP A 284 -22.61 -37.51 0.06
CA ASP A 284 -21.96 -37.41 -1.27
C ASP A 284 -21.37 -36.05 -1.65
N THR A 285 -21.36 -35.07 -0.74
CA THR A 285 -20.68 -33.78 -0.91
C THR A 285 -19.40 -33.70 -0.10
N LEU A 286 -18.36 -33.07 -0.67
CA LEU A 286 -17.08 -32.85 0.00
C LEU A 286 -17.12 -31.49 0.69
N ARG A 287 -17.09 -31.49 2.02
CA ARG A 287 -16.98 -30.29 2.84
C ARG A 287 -15.54 -30.09 3.27
N ILE A 288 -14.95 -28.97 2.88
CA ILE A 288 -13.59 -28.56 3.25
C ILE A 288 -13.71 -27.35 4.17
N ASN A 289 -13.24 -27.48 5.40
CA ASN A 289 -13.10 -26.37 6.34
C ASN A 289 -11.65 -25.88 6.30
N TYR A 290 -11.45 -24.59 6.10
CA TYR A 290 -10.14 -23.99 5.94
C TYR A 290 -10.05 -22.66 6.67
N GLN A 291 -8.82 -22.25 6.96
CA GLN A 291 -8.50 -20.96 7.54
C GLN A 291 -7.50 -20.22 6.65
N VAL A 292 -7.74 -18.94 6.47
CA VAL A 292 -6.90 -18.05 5.66
C VAL A 292 -6.40 -16.91 6.53
N SER A 293 -5.11 -16.66 6.52
CA SER A 293 -4.53 -15.50 7.21
C SER A 293 -4.27 -14.39 6.22
N THR A 294 -4.76 -13.19 6.51
CA THR A 294 -4.51 -11.98 5.70
C THR A 294 -3.14 -11.38 6.03
N ARG A 295 -2.69 -10.41 5.22
CA ARG A 295 -1.46 -9.64 5.49
C ARG A 295 -1.51 -8.81 6.78
N LEU A 296 -2.72 -8.55 7.31
CA LEU A 296 -2.93 -7.88 8.60
C LEU A 296 -2.89 -8.85 9.80
N ASN A 297 -2.59 -10.13 9.55
CA ASN A 297 -2.65 -11.24 10.52
C ASN A 297 -4.06 -11.50 11.08
N GLU A 298 -5.10 -11.10 10.35
CA GLU A 298 -6.47 -11.52 10.65
C GLU A 298 -6.69 -12.92 10.07
N THR A 299 -7.40 -13.77 10.81
CA THR A 299 -7.71 -15.15 10.39
C THR A 299 -9.18 -15.25 10.02
N ILE A 300 -9.45 -15.73 8.81
CA ILE A 300 -10.78 -15.99 8.28
C ILE A 300 -10.99 -17.50 8.24
N GLU A 301 -11.95 -17.98 9.02
CA GLU A 301 -12.40 -19.37 8.96
C GLU A 301 -13.60 -19.48 8.02
N ALA A 302 -13.53 -20.38 7.05
CA ALA A 302 -14.59 -20.61 6.10
C ALA A 302 -14.73 -22.10 5.77
N SER A 303 -15.87 -22.46 5.18
CA SER A 303 -16.10 -23.81 4.69
C SER A 303 -16.70 -23.77 3.30
N ILE A 304 -16.13 -24.55 2.38
CA ILE A 304 -16.71 -24.78 1.06
C ILE A 304 -17.30 -26.19 1.00
N THR A 305 -18.44 -26.30 0.34
CA THR A 305 -19.05 -27.58 -0.01
C THR A 305 -18.98 -27.74 -1.52
N ILE A 306 -18.36 -28.83 -1.96
CA ILE A 306 -18.19 -29.16 -3.39
C ILE A 306 -18.91 -30.47 -3.70
#